data_AF-A0A3M1TY93-F1
#
_entry.id   AF-A0A3M1TY93-F1
#
_cell.length_a   1.000
_cell.length_b   1.000
_cell.length_c   1.000
_cell.angle_alpha   90.00
_cell.angle_beta   90.00
_cell.angle_gamma   90.00
#
_symmetry.space_group_name_H-M   'P 1'
#
loop_
_entity.id
_entity.type
_entity.pdbx_description
1 polymer ?
#
loop_
_entity_poly.entity_id
_entity_poly.type
_entity_poly.pdbx_seq_one_letter_code
_entity_poly.pdbx_strand_id
1 'polypeptide(L)'
;MRITSWMGKLVGAVVGGALYGLVGLAIGLFAGALLDYWIARETEDPEEVLKDREYRPRSAREIDEEAQLAFARHLVQLFAATAQADGSVRREEVAVIREFFEQRLHFTGPRLDEVRRMLKQALRTEVDLEGAAKAYAAASEPADRLLFLQALYELGLGDGDINTSQQRTINEIARHLGISEQDHRMVRQLFFTEPGLEEDYRLLGLSPDAEDAAVKKAYRALAARHHPDKVLHLGEEAVAMAQQRFAELQAAYDRIKSARGL
;
A
#
# COMPACT_ATOMS: atom_id res chain seq x y z
N MET A 1 53.06 -13.16 7.67
CA MET A 1 52.82 -14.62 7.60
C MET A 1 51.34 -14.80 7.26
N ARG A 2 50.99 -15.34 6.08
CA ARG A 2 49.59 -15.43 5.61
C ARG A 2 48.84 -16.44 6.48
N ILE A 3 47.95 -15.96 7.35
CA ILE A 3 47.01 -16.84 8.07
C ILE A 3 46.03 -17.37 7.02
N THR A 4 46.08 -18.68 6.76
CA THR A 4 45.29 -19.32 5.71
C THR A 4 43.80 -19.40 6.10
N SER A 5 42.94 -18.90 5.22
CA SER A 5 41.48 -18.70 5.32
C SER A 5 40.63 -19.99 5.35
N TRP A 6 41.12 -21.03 6.02
CA TRP A 6 40.54 -22.38 5.99
C TRP A 6 40.02 -22.82 7.36
N MET A 7 40.23 -22.01 8.40
CA MET A 7 39.83 -22.34 9.78
C MET A 7 38.33 -22.18 10.00
N GLY A 8 37.68 -21.12 9.46
CA GLY A 8 36.25 -20.91 9.58
C GLY A 8 35.45 -22.05 8.94
N LYS A 9 35.84 -22.49 7.74
CA LYS A 9 35.23 -23.65 7.06
C LYS A 9 35.32 -24.94 7.89
N LEU A 10 36.46 -25.23 8.50
CA LEU A 10 36.66 -26.43 9.32
C LEU A 10 35.81 -26.40 10.60
N VAL A 11 35.80 -25.27 11.30
CA VAL A 11 34.98 -25.11 12.52
C VAL A 11 33.49 -25.19 12.18
N GLY A 12 33.07 -24.51 11.12
CA GLY A 12 31.69 -24.55 10.64
C GLY A 12 31.25 -25.97 10.25
N ALA A 13 32.07 -26.72 9.51
CA ALA A 13 31.77 -28.09 9.12
C ALA A 13 31.59 -29.04 10.31
N VAL A 14 32.45 -28.92 11.33
CA VAL A 14 32.40 -29.75 12.53
C VAL A 14 31.15 -29.46 13.37
N VAL A 15 30.87 -28.17 13.62
CA VAL A 15 29.69 -27.76 14.40
C VAL A 15 28.40 -28.11 13.65
N GLY A 16 28.32 -27.78 12.36
CA GLY A 16 27.16 -28.08 11.54
C GLY A 16 26.91 -29.59 11.42
N GLY A 17 27.96 -30.37 11.17
CA GLY A 17 27.88 -31.82 11.07
C GLY A 17 27.43 -32.49 12.38
N ALA A 18 27.91 -32.01 13.53
CA ALA A 18 27.54 -32.55 14.84
C ALA A 18 26.06 -32.31 15.19
N LEU A 19 25.48 -31.21 14.74
CA LEU A 19 24.09 -30.84 15.07
C LEU A 19 23.06 -31.44 14.10
N TYR A 20 23.39 -31.54 12.81
CA TYR A 20 22.40 -31.89 11.77
C TYR A 20 22.91 -32.90 10.72
N GLY A 21 23.96 -33.66 11.04
CA GLY A 21 24.50 -34.70 10.17
C GLY A 21 25.02 -34.15 8.83
N LEU A 22 24.84 -34.90 7.74
CA LEU A 22 25.38 -34.55 6.41
C LEU A 22 24.84 -33.21 5.87
N VAL A 23 23.58 -32.87 6.17
CA VAL A 23 22.98 -31.58 5.76
C VAL A 23 23.61 -30.43 6.54
N GLY A 24 23.83 -30.63 7.84
CA GLY A 24 24.52 -29.67 8.69
C GLY A 24 25.97 -29.40 8.28
N LEU A 25 26.69 -30.40 7.78
CA LEU A 25 28.05 -30.24 7.29
C LEU A 25 28.12 -29.27 6.10
N ALA A 26 27.18 -29.36 5.16
CA ALA A 26 27.11 -28.47 3.99
C ALA A 26 26.81 -27.01 4.40
N ILE A 27 25.86 -26.82 5.33
CA ILE A 27 25.51 -25.50 5.88
C ILE A 27 26.69 -24.92 6.65
N GLY A 28 27.35 -25.76 7.46
CA GLY A 28 28.52 -25.39 8.25
C GLY A 28 29.71 -24.94 7.41
N LEU A 29 30.02 -25.66 6.32
CA LEU A 29 31.06 -25.26 5.37
C LEU A 29 30.76 -23.90 4.72
N PHE A 30 29.50 -23.65 4.36
CA PHE A 30 29.09 -22.39 3.74
C PHE A 30 29.17 -21.20 4.71
N ALA A 31 28.64 -21.35 5.93
CA ALA A 31 28.73 -20.32 6.98
C ALA A 31 30.18 -20.04 7.39
N GLY A 32 31.01 -21.09 7.50
CA GLY A 32 32.43 -20.98 7.77
C GLY A 32 33.20 -20.24 6.68
N ALA A 33 32.85 -20.44 5.41
CA ALA A 33 33.44 -19.72 4.29
C ALA A 33 33.07 -18.22 4.28
N LEU A 34 31.85 -17.88 4.68
CA LEU A 34 31.42 -16.49 4.84
C LEU A 34 32.15 -15.79 5.99
N LEU A 35 32.37 -16.50 7.09
CA LEU A 35 33.14 -15.99 8.23
C LEU A 35 34.62 -15.77 7.86
N ASP A 36 35.23 -16.73 7.15
CA ASP A 36 36.60 -16.59 6.63
C ASP A 36 36.71 -15.40 5.65
N TYR A 37 35.68 -15.15 4.83
CA TYR A 37 35.62 -13.99 3.92
C TYR A 37 35.49 -12.66 4.67
N TRP A 38 34.74 -12.63 5.77
CA TRP A 38 34.60 -11.45 6.64
C TRP A 38 35.90 -11.14 7.38
N ILE A 39 36.55 -12.16 7.97
CA ILE A 39 37.82 -12.01 8.69
C ILE A 39 38.97 -11.64 7.74
N ALA A 40 39.01 -12.21 6.53
CA ALA A 40 40.06 -11.89 5.55
C ALA A 40 39.93 -10.48 4.96
N ARG A 41 38.77 -9.82 5.10
CA ARG A 41 38.55 -8.44 4.67
C ARG A 41 38.99 -7.42 5.74
N GLU A 42 39.29 -7.88 6.95
CA GLU A 42 39.63 -7.09 8.14
C GLU A 42 41.12 -7.19 8.50
N THR A 43 42.02 -7.00 7.52
CA THR A 43 43.47 -6.86 7.78
C THR A 43 43.93 -5.43 7.51
N GLU A 44 43.48 -4.52 8.35
CA GLU A 44 44.17 -3.26 8.66
C GLU A 44 44.65 -3.34 10.12
N ASP A 45 45.75 -2.66 10.41
CA ASP A 45 46.59 -2.86 11.60
C ASP A 45 45.77 -2.74 12.92
N PRO A 46 45.64 -3.81 13.73
CA PRO A 46 44.72 -3.85 14.87
C PRO A 46 44.98 -2.82 15.97
N GLU A 47 46.21 -2.31 16.09
CA GLU A 47 46.58 -1.38 17.17
C GLU A 47 46.13 0.07 16.94
N GLU A 48 45.89 0.48 15.68
CA GLU A 48 45.54 1.87 15.35
C GLU A 48 44.02 2.11 15.35
N VAL A 49 43.21 1.06 15.10
CA VAL A 49 41.73 1.14 15.06
C VAL A 49 41.10 1.13 16.46
N LEU A 50 41.81 0.62 17.48
CA LEU A 50 41.27 0.42 18.83
C LEU A 50 41.24 1.68 19.71
N LYS A 51 41.72 2.83 19.25
CA LYS A 51 41.81 4.05 20.07
C LYS A 51 40.57 4.95 20.08
N ASP A 52 39.64 4.84 19.14
CA ASP A 52 38.56 5.84 18.99
C ASP A 52 37.14 5.29 18.79
N ARG A 53 36.89 4.00 18.98
CA ARG A 53 35.52 3.46 18.94
C ARG A 53 35.15 2.69 20.19
N GLU A 54 34.53 3.42 21.11
CA GLU A 54 33.78 2.88 22.24
C GLU A 54 32.66 1.95 21.69
N TYR A 55 32.92 0.64 21.65
CA TYR A 55 31.92 -0.36 21.24
C TYR A 55 30.84 -0.44 22.33
N ARG A 56 29.74 0.28 22.11
CA ARG A 56 28.56 0.25 22.97
C ARG A 56 27.56 -0.78 22.40
N PRO A 57 27.32 -1.90 23.09
CA PRO A 57 26.31 -2.87 22.63
C PRO A 57 24.93 -2.19 22.62
N ARG A 58 24.21 -2.32 21.50
CA ARG A 58 22.84 -1.81 21.35
C ARG A 58 21.92 -2.51 22.35
N SER A 59 21.05 -1.73 22.98
CA SER A 59 20.00 -2.21 23.88
C SER A 59 18.85 -2.85 23.09
N ALA A 60 18.10 -3.77 23.72
CA ALA A 60 16.93 -4.39 23.12
C ALA A 60 15.85 -3.37 22.69
N ARG A 61 15.78 -2.24 23.38
CA ARG A 61 14.88 -1.13 23.07
C ARG A 61 15.26 -0.42 21.76
N GLU A 62 16.55 -0.21 21.52
CA GLU A 62 17.03 0.40 20.27
C GLU A 62 16.75 -0.50 19.07
N ILE A 63 16.80 -1.83 19.23
CA ILE A 63 16.49 -2.80 18.18
C ILE A 63 14.98 -2.78 17.85
N ASP A 64 14.11 -2.73 18.86
CA ASP A 64 12.66 -2.63 18.68
C ASP A 64 12.25 -1.29 18.02
N GLU A 65 12.86 -0.18 18.45
CA GLU A 65 12.63 1.14 17.84
C GLU A 65 13.09 1.17 16.37
N GLU A 66 14.23 0.57 16.03
CA GLU A 66 14.72 0.48 14.66
C GLU A 66 13.80 -0.39 13.77
N ALA A 67 13.29 -1.50 14.31
CA ALA A 67 12.32 -2.37 13.63
C ALA A 67 10.98 -1.65 13.36
N GLN A 68 10.45 -0.92 14.35
CA GLN A 68 9.23 -0.12 14.20
C GLN A 68 9.39 1.00 13.16
N LEU A 69 10.57 1.64 13.10
CA LEU A 69 10.85 2.66 12.08
C LEU A 69 11.06 2.06 10.69
N ALA A 70 11.66 0.87 10.59
CA ALA A 70 11.77 0.14 9.33
C ALA A 70 10.38 -0.25 8.80
N PHE A 71 9.50 -0.72 9.67
CA PHE A 71 8.10 -1.01 9.36
C PHE A 71 7.34 0.25 8.90
N ALA A 72 7.48 1.36 9.65
CA ALA A 72 6.86 2.64 9.31
C ALA A 72 7.29 3.19 7.95
N ARG A 73 8.51 2.90 7.50
CA ARG A 73 9.03 3.33 6.19
C ARG A 73 8.18 2.80 5.04
N HIS A 74 7.76 1.53 5.09
CA HIS A 74 6.93 0.93 4.05
C HIS A 74 5.55 1.57 4.00
N LEU A 75 4.94 1.80 5.16
CA LEU A 75 3.66 2.52 5.27
C LEU A 75 3.75 3.93 4.68
N VAL A 76 4.81 4.68 5.03
CA VAL A 76 5.05 6.03 4.49
C VAL A 76 5.20 6.02 2.98
N GLN A 77 5.93 5.05 2.43
CA GLN A 77 6.08 4.89 0.97
C GLN A 77 4.74 4.68 0.29
N LEU A 78 3.90 3.78 0.81
CA LEU A 78 2.59 3.47 0.24
C LEU A 78 1.61 4.65 0.35
N PHE A 79 1.60 5.35 1.48
CA PHE A 79 0.86 6.60 1.65
C PHE A 79 1.32 7.67 0.65
N ALA A 80 2.63 7.88 0.51
CA ALA A 80 3.19 8.85 -0.42
C ALA A 80 2.82 8.52 -1.87
N ALA A 81 2.95 7.25 -2.28
CA ALA A 81 2.55 6.82 -3.62
C ALA A 81 1.07 7.11 -3.91
N THR A 82 0.20 6.90 -2.92
CA THR A 82 -1.24 7.17 -3.05
C THR A 82 -1.52 8.66 -3.11
N ALA A 83 -0.94 9.46 -2.21
CA ALA A 83 -1.10 10.91 -2.19
C ALA A 83 -0.56 11.60 -3.46
N GLN A 84 0.48 11.04 -4.09
CA GLN A 84 1.09 11.60 -5.30
C GLN A 84 0.50 11.11 -6.61
N ALA A 85 -0.50 10.22 -6.57
CA ALA A 85 -0.98 9.54 -7.77
C ALA A 85 -1.52 10.48 -8.85
N ASP A 86 -2.00 11.68 -8.49
CA ASP A 86 -2.46 12.73 -9.43
C ASP A 86 -1.46 13.89 -9.62
N GLY A 87 -0.29 13.82 -8.95
CA GLY A 87 0.75 14.84 -9.02
C GLY A 87 0.61 16.00 -8.03
N SER A 88 -0.42 16.05 -7.18
CA SER A 88 -0.59 17.11 -6.18
C SER A 88 -1.02 16.58 -4.82
N VAL A 89 -0.21 16.85 -3.79
CA VAL A 89 -0.50 16.44 -2.42
C VAL A 89 -1.20 17.56 -1.65
N ARG A 90 -2.34 17.23 -1.05
CA ARG A 90 -3.17 18.15 -0.26
C ARG A 90 -2.75 18.17 1.21
N ARG A 91 -3.09 19.24 1.94
CA ARG A 91 -2.72 19.36 3.37
C ARG A 91 -3.48 18.36 4.23
N GLU A 92 -4.70 18.07 3.81
CA GLU A 92 -5.66 17.17 4.42
C GLU A 92 -5.15 15.73 4.33
N GLU A 93 -4.61 15.33 3.18
CA GLU A 93 -3.96 14.02 2.99
C GLU A 93 -2.76 13.85 3.93
N VAL A 94 -1.91 14.87 4.06
CA VAL A 94 -0.79 14.86 5.01
C VAL A 94 -1.29 14.75 6.46
N ALA A 95 -2.43 15.37 6.78
CA ALA A 95 -3.03 15.27 8.10
C ALA A 95 -3.51 13.85 8.42
N VAL A 96 -4.15 13.16 7.46
CA VAL A 96 -4.59 11.76 7.62
C VAL A 96 -3.39 10.84 7.85
N ILE A 97 -2.30 11.00 7.10
CA ILE A 97 -1.07 10.21 7.30
C ILE A 97 -0.55 10.44 8.72
N ARG A 98 -0.46 11.70 9.15
CA ARG A 98 0.01 12.04 10.50
C ARG A 98 -0.86 11.40 11.58
N GLU A 99 -2.18 11.51 11.45
CA GLU A 99 -3.15 10.96 12.39
C GLU A 99 -3.05 9.43 12.48
N PHE A 100 -2.84 8.74 11.35
CA PHE A 100 -2.63 7.29 11.35
C PHE A 100 -1.44 6.87 12.24
N PHE A 101 -0.28 7.51 12.07
CA PHE A 101 0.90 7.19 12.88
C PHE A 101 0.74 7.61 14.35
N GLU A 102 0.12 8.75 14.62
CA GLU A 102 -0.10 9.25 15.99
C GLU A 102 -1.16 8.44 16.75
N GLN A 103 -2.32 8.21 16.16
CA GLN A 103 -3.49 7.65 16.84
C GLN A 103 -3.57 6.13 16.75
N ARG A 104 -3.19 5.52 15.62
CA ARG A 104 -3.31 4.06 15.42
C ARG A 104 -2.03 3.32 15.77
N LEU A 105 -0.87 3.90 15.46
CA LEU A 105 0.43 3.31 15.80
C LEU A 105 1.05 3.88 17.08
N HIS A 106 0.42 4.90 17.69
CA HIS A 106 0.87 5.52 18.93
C HIS A 106 2.31 6.06 18.87
N PHE A 107 2.74 6.54 17.70
CA PHE A 107 4.05 7.16 17.54
C PHE A 107 4.02 8.55 18.16
N THR A 108 5.03 8.84 18.99
CA THR A 108 5.14 10.11 19.72
C THR A 108 6.54 10.69 19.62
N GLY A 109 6.62 12.03 19.73
CA GLY A 109 7.87 12.79 19.79
C GLY A 109 8.84 12.43 18.65
N PRO A 110 10.07 11.96 18.96
CA PRO A 110 11.10 11.70 17.96
C PRO A 110 10.69 10.73 16.82
N ARG A 111 9.86 9.73 17.12
CA ARG A 111 9.41 8.75 16.11
C ARG A 111 8.52 9.38 15.06
N LEU A 112 7.65 10.29 15.48
CA LEU A 112 6.77 11.02 14.57
C LEU A 112 7.56 12.01 13.71
N ASP A 113 8.60 12.64 14.28
CA ASP A 113 9.51 13.48 13.49
C ASP A 113 10.23 12.66 12.42
N GLU A 114 10.58 11.40 12.70
CA GLU A 114 11.12 10.49 11.69
C GLU A 114 10.11 10.19 10.58
N VAL A 115 8.86 9.89 10.93
CA VAL A 115 7.78 9.72 9.95
C VAL A 115 7.63 10.95 9.05
N ARG A 116 7.67 12.16 9.62
CA ARG A 116 7.61 13.42 8.84
C ARG A 116 8.79 13.55 7.88
N ARG A 117 10.00 13.18 8.31
CA ARG A 117 11.20 13.17 7.46
C ARG A 117 11.07 12.16 6.32
N MET A 118 10.67 10.93 6.63
CA MET A 118 10.45 9.88 5.64
C MET A 118 9.37 10.29 4.63
N LEU A 119 8.26 10.88 5.07
CA LEU A 119 7.19 11.34 4.19
C LEU A 119 7.68 12.43 3.24
N LYS A 120 8.40 13.44 3.75
CA LYS A 120 8.97 14.51 2.92
C LYS A 120 9.94 13.97 1.86
N GLN A 121 10.67 12.91 2.18
CA GLN A 121 11.57 12.24 1.24
C GLN A 121 10.80 11.42 0.21
N ALA A 122 9.86 10.58 0.65
CA ALA A 122 9.05 9.74 -0.22
C ALA A 122 8.26 10.58 -1.22
N LEU A 123 7.76 11.75 -0.81
CA LEU A 123 7.08 12.71 -1.67
C LEU A 123 7.98 13.36 -2.76
N ARG A 124 9.26 13.02 -2.85
CA ARG A 124 10.22 13.59 -3.82
C ARG A 124 10.89 12.54 -4.67
N THR A 125 10.59 11.27 -4.46
CA THR A 125 11.26 10.13 -5.08
C THR A 125 10.23 9.18 -5.65
N GLU A 126 10.59 8.46 -6.72
CA GLU A 126 9.77 7.34 -7.15
C GLU A 126 9.72 6.28 -6.04
N VAL A 127 8.51 5.77 -5.79
CA VAL A 127 8.26 4.75 -4.79
C VAL A 127 8.16 3.40 -5.48
N ASP A 128 8.96 2.43 -5.03
CA ASP A 128 8.75 1.01 -5.36
C ASP A 128 7.52 0.49 -4.60
N LEU A 129 6.36 0.64 -5.23
CA LEU A 129 5.07 0.31 -4.63
C LEU A 129 4.94 -1.18 -4.34
N GLU A 130 5.35 -2.04 -5.28
CA GLU A 130 5.30 -3.49 -5.12
C GLU A 130 6.23 -3.96 -4.00
N GLY A 131 7.48 -3.48 -3.99
CA GLY A 131 8.45 -3.83 -2.95
C GLY A 131 8.00 -3.37 -1.56
N ALA A 132 7.51 -2.14 -1.44
CA ALA A 132 7.01 -1.60 -0.17
C ALA A 132 5.79 -2.37 0.33
N ALA A 133 4.82 -2.67 -0.54
CA ALA A 133 3.61 -3.41 -0.16
C ALA A 133 3.91 -4.85 0.25
N LYS A 134 4.78 -5.56 -0.50
CA LYS A 134 5.20 -6.92 -0.14
C LYS A 134 5.99 -6.96 1.17
N ALA A 135 6.88 -6.00 1.39
CA ALA A 135 7.65 -5.91 2.63
C ALA A 135 6.74 -5.64 3.84
N TYR A 136 5.76 -4.73 3.70
CA TYR A 136 4.76 -4.50 4.74
C TYR A 136 3.91 -5.75 4.99
N ALA A 137 3.40 -6.39 3.93
CA ALA A 137 2.59 -7.61 4.07
C ALA A 137 3.34 -8.76 4.75
N ALA A 138 4.64 -8.90 4.48
CA ALA A 138 5.48 -9.91 5.13
C ALA A 138 5.70 -9.64 6.63
N ALA A 139 5.58 -8.38 7.06
CA ALA A 139 5.79 -7.93 8.44
C ALA A 139 4.49 -7.66 9.21
N SER A 140 3.32 -7.93 8.63
CA SER A 140 2.01 -7.58 9.21
C SER A 140 1.04 -8.75 9.22
N GLU A 141 0.11 -8.72 10.18
CA GLU A 141 -1.02 -9.66 10.22
C GLU A 141 -2.08 -9.27 9.17
N PRO A 142 -2.97 -10.20 8.75
CA PRO A 142 -4.05 -9.88 7.80
C PRO A 142 -4.95 -8.72 8.26
N ALA A 143 -5.23 -8.62 9.56
CA ALA A 143 -6.03 -7.54 10.14
C ALA A 143 -5.38 -6.16 9.95
N ASP A 144 -4.05 -6.07 10.10
CA ASP A 144 -3.31 -4.82 9.92
C ASP A 144 -3.39 -4.32 8.47
N ARG A 145 -3.40 -5.25 7.51
CA ARG A 145 -3.51 -4.94 6.08
C ARG A 145 -4.87 -4.33 5.75
N LEU A 146 -5.94 -4.83 6.37
CA LEU A 146 -7.29 -4.25 6.22
C LEU A 146 -7.37 -2.87 6.88
N LEU A 147 -6.79 -2.71 8.07
CA LEU A 147 -6.70 -1.41 8.75
C LEU A 147 -5.92 -0.38 7.92
N PHE A 148 -4.86 -0.82 7.26
CA PHE A 148 -4.07 0.05 6.40
C PHE A 148 -4.82 0.39 5.11
N LEU A 149 -5.49 -0.57 4.48
CA LEU A 149 -6.36 -0.31 3.34
C LEU A 149 -7.46 0.70 3.68
N GLN A 150 -8.04 0.60 4.88
CA GLN A 150 -9.00 1.58 5.40
C GLN A 150 -8.37 2.99 5.46
N ALA A 151 -7.15 3.10 5.98
CA ALA A 151 -6.44 4.38 6.06
C ALA A 151 -6.12 4.97 4.68
N LEU A 152 -5.86 4.14 3.66
CA LEU A 152 -5.67 4.60 2.28
C LEU A 152 -6.95 5.18 1.67
N TYR A 153 -8.11 4.63 2.01
CA TYR A 153 -9.39 5.22 1.60
C TYR A 153 -9.69 6.53 2.33
N GLU A 154 -9.40 6.61 3.63
CA GLU A 154 -9.50 7.87 4.39
C GLU A 154 -8.59 8.95 3.81
N LEU A 155 -7.36 8.57 3.40
CA LEU A 155 -6.41 9.46 2.76
C LEU A 155 -7.01 10.08 1.50
N GLY A 156 -7.52 9.22 0.61
CA GLY A 156 -8.09 9.69 -0.65
C GLY A 156 -9.34 10.55 -0.45
N LEU A 157 -10.15 10.26 0.58
CA LEU A 157 -11.41 10.97 0.84
C LEU A 157 -11.28 12.31 1.55
N GLY A 158 -10.22 12.54 2.35
CA GLY A 158 -9.94 13.81 3.06
C GLY A 158 -11.11 14.81 3.11
N ASP A 159 -11.08 15.80 2.20
CA ASP A 159 -12.15 16.80 2.02
C ASP A 159 -12.86 16.71 0.65
N GLY A 160 -12.68 15.60 -0.10
CA GLY A 160 -13.19 15.48 -1.47
C GLY A 160 -13.25 14.05 -2.00
N ASP A 161 -13.54 13.91 -3.29
CA ASP A 161 -13.67 12.59 -3.90
C ASP A 161 -12.31 11.95 -4.21
N ILE A 162 -12.24 10.62 -4.04
CA ILE A 162 -11.09 9.84 -4.51
C ILE A 162 -11.04 9.91 -6.05
N ASN A 163 -9.93 10.39 -6.59
CA ASN A 163 -9.76 10.45 -8.03
C ASN A 163 -9.34 9.09 -8.64
N THR A 164 -9.37 8.99 -9.97
CA THR A 164 -9.10 7.73 -10.69
C THR A 164 -7.65 7.22 -10.55
N SER A 165 -6.65 8.10 -10.39
CA SER A 165 -5.26 7.64 -10.19
C SER A 165 -5.02 7.15 -8.77
N GLN A 166 -5.59 7.82 -7.77
CA GLN A 166 -5.59 7.38 -6.37
C GLN A 166 -6.30 6.03 -6.23
N GLN A 167 -7.50 5.87 -6.80
CA GLN A 167 -8.23 4.60 -6.76
C GLN A 167 -7.44 3.46 -7.41
N ARG A 168 -6.78 3.70 -8.55
CA ARG A 168 -5.91 2.70 -9.19
C ARG A 168 -4.75 2.29 -8.29
N THR A 169 -4.11 3.26 -7.65
CA THR A 169 -3.00 3.05 -6.71
C THR A 169 -3.45 2.22 -5.51
N ILE A 170 -4.60 2.55 -4.90
CA ILE A 170 -5.17 1.80 -3.78
C ILE A 170 -5.45 0.35 -4.17
N ASN A 171 -6.01 0.11 -5.37
CA ASN A 171 -6.29 -1.24 -5.86
C ASN A 171 -5.00 -2.06 -6.08
N GLU A 172 -3.96 -1.42 -6.61
CA GLU A 172 -2.65 -2.05 -6.80
C GLU A 172 -2.00 -2.42 -5.46
N ILE A 173 -2.03 -1.49 -4.50
CA ILE A 173 -1.55 -1.75 -3.14
C ILE A 173 -2.32 -2.92 -2.52
N ALA A 174 -3.65 -2.92 -2.55
CA ALA A 174 -4.47 -4.00 -2.00
C ALA A 174 -4.09 -5.39 -2.55
N ARG A 175 -3.84 -5.48 -3.87
CA ARG A 175 -3.34 -6.70 -4.51
C ARG A 175 -1.98 -7.13 -3.98
N HIS A 176 -1.01 -6.21 -3.88
CA HIS A 176 0.33 -6.54 -3.38
C HIS A 176 0.36 -6.85 -1.88
N LEU A 177 -0.61 -6.33 -1.12
CA LEU A 177 -0.86 -6.73 0.27
C LEU A 177 -1.46 -8.14 0.41
N GLY A 178 -1.92 -8.73 -0.71
CA GLY A 178 -2.61 -10.01 -0.70
C GLY A 178 -4.00 -9.94 -0.07
N ILE A 179 -4.66 -8.77 -0.12
CA ILE A 179 -6.03 -8.60 0.34
C ILE A 179 -6.96 -9.23 -0.70
N SER A 180 -7.95 -10.00 -0.25
CA SER A 180 -8.91 -10.62 -1.15
C SER A 180 -9.83 -9.57 -1.77
N GLU A 181 -10.32 -9.82 -2.99
CA GLU A 181 -11.32 -8.96 -3.64
C GLU A 181 -12.58 -8.79 -2.78
N GLN A 182 -12.94 -9.80 -1.98
CA GLN A 182 -14.09 -9.71 -1.08
C GLN A 182 -13.84 -8.72 0.07
N ASP A 183 -12.69 -8.83 0.74
CA ASP A 183 -12.36 -7.95 1.86
C ASP A 183 -12.14 -6.52 1.38
N HIS A 184 -11.52 -6.35 0.21
CA HIS A 184 -11.36 -5.04 -0.41
C HIS A 184 -12.70 -4.37 -0.69
N ARG A 185 -13.68 -5.12 -1.23
CA ARG A 185 -15.05 -4.61 -1.41
C ARG A 185 -15.71 -4.25 -0.09
N MET A 186 -15.56 -5.07 0.96
CA MET A 186 -16.11 -4.76 2.28
C MET A 186 -15.55 -3.45 2.85
N VAL A 187 -14.23 -3.26 2.79
CA VAL A 187 -13.61 -2.00 3.26
C VAL A 187 -14.10 -0.81 2.43
N ARG A 188 -14.17 -0.97 1.09
CA ARG A 188 -14.66 0.09 0.19
C ARG A 188 -16.09 0.55 0.54
N GLN A 189 -16.97 -0.37 0.95
CA GLN A 189 -18.35 -0.05 1.34
C GLN A 189 -18.47 0.82 2.60
N LEU A 190 -17.44 0.87 3.46
CA LEU A 190 -17.43 1.75 4.64
C LEU A 190 -17.31 3.23 4.25
N PHE A 191 -16.73 3.50 3.09
CA PHE A 191 -16.33 4.82 2.62
C PHE A 191 -17.23 5.36 1.53
N PHE A 192 -17.67 4.46 0.67
CA PHE A 192 -18.65 4.74 -0.34
C PHE A 192 -19.93 4.07 0.12
N THR A 193 -20.83 4.88 0.68
CA THR A 193 -22.26 4.60 0.58
C THR A 193 -22.59 4.73 -0.90
N GLU A 194 -22.16 3.76 -1.71
CA GLU A 194 -22.78 3.58 -3.01
C GLU A 194 -24.27 3.51 -2.68
N PRO A 195 -25.15 4.29 -3.35
CA PRO A 195 -26.53 3.86 -3.47
C PRO A 195 -26.39 2.40 -3.89
N GLY A 196 -26.69 1.46 -2.97
CA GLY A 196 -26.23 0.08 -3.16
C GLY A 196 -26.62 -0.32 -4.56
N LEU A 197 -25.76 -1.00 -5.33
CA LEU A 197 -25.95 -1.20 -6.78
C LEU A 197 -27.42 -1.48 -7.19
N GLU A 198 -28.19 -2.11 -6.31
CA GLU A 198 -29.65 -2.16 -6.30
C GLU A 198 -30.41 -0.85 -6.66
N GLU A 199 -30.07 0.31 -6.09
CA GLU A 199 -30.57 1.64 -6.45
C GLU A 199 -30.14 2.05 -7.86
N ASP A 200 -28.89 1.76 -8.26
CA ASP A 200 -28.41 2.04 -9.62
C ASP A 200 -29.13 1.18 -10.66
N TYR A 201 -29.33 -0.11 -10.37
CA TYR A 201 -30.14 -1.00 -11.18
C TYR A 201 -31.58 -0.51 -11.22
N ARG A 202 -32.14 -0.06 -10.10
CA ARG A 202 -33.49 0.51 -10.05
C ARG A 202 -33.61 1.79 -10.88
N LEU A 203 -32.59 2.65 -10.88
CA LEU A 203 -32.53 3.86 -11.70
C LEU A 203 -32.54 3.52 -13.20
N LEU A 204 -31.88 2.42 -13.58
CA LEU A 204 -31.93 1.85 -14.93
C LEU A 204 -33.17 0.98 -15.20
N GLY A 205 -34.02 0.74 -14.21
CA GLY A 205 -35.21 -0.11 -14.30
C GLY A 205 -34.90 -1.60 -14.43
N LEU A 206 -33.82 -2.08 -13.81
CA LEU A 206 -33.31 -3.43 -13.89
C LEU A 206 -33.26 -4.10 -12.51
N SER A 207 -33.18 -5.44 -12.52
CA SER A 207 -32.79 -6.25 -11.36
C SER A 207 -31.26 -6.36 -11.30
N PRO A 208 -30.65 -6.52 -10.09
CA PRO A 208 -29.24 -6.86 -9.95
C PRO A 208 -28.79 -8.10 -10.73
N ASP A 209 -29.71 -9.05 -10.98
CA ASP A 209 -29.46 -10.29 -11.73
C ASP A 209 -29.54 -10.10 -13.26
N ALA A 210 -29.79 -8.89 -13.76
CA ALA A 210 -29.90 -8.62 -15.19
C ALA A 210 -28.59 -8.94 -15.92
N GLU A 211 -28.67 -9.50 -17.13
CA GLU A 211 -27.49 -9.74 -17.97
C GLU A 211 -26.81 -8.43 -18.40
N ASP A 212 -25.49 -8.47 -18.63
CA ASP A 212 -24.71 -7.29 -19.01
C ASP A 212 -25.20 -6.61 -20.30
N ALA A 213 -25.68 -7.41 -21.25
CA ALA A 213 -26.30 -6.91 -22.46
C ALA A 213 -27.56 -6.09 -22.17
N ALA A 214 -28.34 -6.49 -21.16
CA ALA A 214 -29.54 -5.77 -20.72
C ALA A 214 -29.18 -4.44 -20.06
N VAL A 215 -28.12 -4.40 -19.25
CA VAL A 215 -27.59 -3.16 -18.64
C VAL A 215 -27.18 -2.14 -19.70
N LYS A 216 -26.36 -2.55 -20.67
CA LYS A 216 -25.90 -1.69 -21.77
C LYS A 216 -27.08 -1.18 -22.62
N LYS A 217 -28.07 -2.04 -22.86
CA LYS A 217 -29.28 -1.69 -23.62
C LYS A 217 -30.17 -0.69 -22.88
N ALA A 218 -30.42 -0.89 -21.59
CA ALA A 218 -31.25 -0.02 -20.77
C ALA A 218 -30.66 1.39 -20.67
N TYR A 219 -29.36 1.49 -20.40
CA TYR A 219 -28.66 2.78 -20.36
C TYR A 219 -28.80 3.55 -21.68
N ARG A 220 -28.52 2.92 -22.82
CA ARG A 220 -28.64 3.57 -24.15
C ARG A 220 -30.06 4.09 -24.40
N ALA A 221 -31.08 3.32 -24.01
CA ALA A 221 -32.47 3.71 -24.19
C ALA A 221 -32.83 4.93 -23.32
N LEU A 222 -32.42 4.94 -22.05
CA LEU A 222 -32.69 6.03 -21.12
C LEU A 222 -31.90 7.30 -21.48
N ALA A 223 -30.62 7.15 -21.83
CA ALA A 223 -29.77 8.25 -22.31
C ALA A 223 -30.36 8.91 -23.57
N ALA A 224 -30.83 8.12 -24.53
CA ALA A 224 -31.48 8.65 -25.72
C ALA A 224 -32.81 9.33 -25.39
N ARG A 225 -33.54 8.91 -24.36
CA ARG A 225 -34.83 9.53 -23.96
C ARG A 225 -34.64 10.85 -23.23
N HIS A 226 -33.62 10.94 -22.38
CA HIS A 226 -33.34 12.09 -21.52
C HIS A 226 -32.22 13.00 -22.05
N HIS A 227 -31.81 12.83 -23.31
CA HIS A 227 -30.79 13.69 -23.89
C HIS A 227 -31.25 15.16 -23.94
N PRO A 228 -30.45 16.13 -23.46
CA PRO A 228 -30.84 17.54 -23.40
C PRO A 228 -31.25 18.11 -24.76
N ASP A 229 -30.62 17.66 -25.84
CA ASP A 229 -30.96 18.08 -27.21
C ASP A 229 -32.44 17.83 -27.58
N LYS A 230 -33.08 16.81 -26.98
CA LYS A 230 -34.49 16.50 -27.29
C LYS A 230 -35.48 17.50 -26.70
N VAL A 231 -35.07 18.24 -25.67
CA VAL A 231 -35.94 19.18 -24.94
C VAL A 231 -35.54 20.64 -25.15
N LEU A 232 -34.57 20.93 -26.05
CA LEU A 232 -34.15 22.29 -26.39
C LEU A 232 -35.32 23.22 -26.75
N HIS A 233 -36.33 22.68 -27.44
CA HIS A 233 -37.52 23.42 -27.86
C HIS A 233 -38.48 23.78 -26.71
N LEU A 234 -38.26 23.23 -25.50
CA LEU A 234 -39.12 23.41 -24.32
C LEU A 234 -38.58 24.46 -23.34
N GLY A 235 -37.44 25.10 -23.64
CA GLY A 235 -36.83 26.15 -22.82
C GLY A 235 -35.75 25.66 -21.86
N GLU A 236 -35.05 26.61 -21.24
CA GLU A 236 -33.83 26.35 -20.44
C GLU A 236 -34.07 25.46 -19.23
N GLU A 237 -35.20 25.59 -18.55
CA GLU A 237 -35.54 24.79 -17.37
C GLU A 237 -35.71 23.30 -17.73
N ALA A 238 -36.35 23.01 -18.87
CA ALA A 238 -36.49 21.64 -19.36
C ALA A 238 -35.13 21.04 -19.74
N VAL A 239 -34.24 21.84 -20.34
CA VAL A 239 -32.88 21.44 -20.67
C VAL A 239 -32.08 21.14 -19.40
N ALA A 240 -32.14 21.99 -18.38
CA ALA A 240 -31.45 21.77 -17.11
C ALA A 240 -31.90 20.48 -16.41
N MET A 241 -33.21 20.22 -16.37
CA MET A 241 -33.75 18.97 -15.82
C MET A 241 -33.29 17.74 -16.61
N ALA A 242 -33.26 17.82 -17.94
CA ALA A 242 -32.76 16.74 -18.79
C ALA A 242 -31.26 16.49 -18.58
N GLN A 243 -30.45 17.55 -18.45
CA GLN A 243 -29.02 17.45 -18.13
C GLN A 243 -28.79 16.77 -16.79
N GLN A 244 -29.52 17.19 -15.75
CA GLN A 244 -29.43 16.57 -14.43
C GLN A 244 -29.78 15.07 -14.51
N ARG A 245 -30.91 14.73 -15.15
CA ARG A 245 -31.35 13.34 -15.26
C ARG A 245 -30.39 12.49 -16.09
N PHE A 246 -29.82 13.05 -17.14
CA PHE A 246 -28.83 12.39 -17.97
C PHE A 246 -27.55 12.10 -17.19
N ALA A 247 -27.05 13.06 -16.41
CA ALA A 247 -25.88 12.89 -15.55
C ALA A 247 -26.10 11.80 -14.48
N GLU A 248 -27.27 11.79 -13.83
CA GLU A 248 -27.66 10.75 -12.87
C GLU A 248 -27.62 9.35 -13.49
N LEU A 249 -28.20 9.19 -14.68
CA LEU A 249 -28.24 7.92 -15.42
C LEU A 249 -26.84 7.45 -15.84
N GLN A 250 -25.99 8.37 -16.28
CA GLN A 250 -24.62 8.08 -16.65
C GLN A 250 -23.80 7.61 -15.45
N ALA A 251 -23.89 8.32 -14.32
CA ALA A 251 -23.19 7.96 -13.09
C ALA A 251 -23.57 6.57 -12.58
N ALA A 252 -24.87 6.21 -12.61
CA ALA A 252 -25.33 4.88 -12.22
C ALA A 252 -24.80 3.78 -13.16
N TYR A 253 -24.81 4.03 -14.47
CA TYR A 253 -24.25 3.07 -15.44
C TYR A 253 -22.75 2.86 -15.25
N ASP A 254 -21.98 3.93 -14.98
CA ASP A 254 -20.54 3.83 -14.77
C ASP A 254 -20.18 3.07 -13.49
N ARG A 255 -20.97 3.23 -12.41
CA ARG A 255 -20.84 2.43 -11.18
C ARG A 255 -21.12 0.95 -11.42
N ILE A 256 -22.23 0.61 -12.09
CA ILE A 256 -22.55 -0.78 -12.45
C ILE A 256 -21.45 -1.39 -13.33
N LYS A 257 -20.97 -0.64 -14.32
CA LYS A 257 -19.92 -1.08 -15.23
C LYS A 257 -18.63 -1.39 -14.48
N SER A 258 -18.23 -0.52 -13.57
CA SER A 258 -17.04 -0.68 -12.73
C SER A 258 -17.17 -1.89 -11.80
N ALA A 259 -18.34 -2.09 -11.18
CA ALA A 259 -18.60 -3.22 -10.30
C ALA A 259 -18.60 -4.59 -11.01
N ARG A 260 -19.01 -4.63 -12.30
CA ARG A 260 -19.06 -5.86 -13.11
C ARG A 260 -17.82 -6.10 -13.97
N GLY A 261 -16.90 -5.14 -14.09
CA GLY A 261 -15.73 -5.22 -14.97
C GLY A 261 -16.07 -5.16 -16.48
N LEU A 262 -17.04 -4.33 -16.86
CA LEU A 262 -17.67 -4.27 -18.20
C LEU A 262 -17.07 -3.31 -19.23
#